data_AF-A0A8T4T2W9-F1
#
_entry.id   AF-A0A8T4T2W9-F1
#
_cell.length_a   1.000
_cell.length_b   1.000
_cell.length_c   1.000
_cell.angle_alpha   90.00
_cell.angle_beta   90.00
_cell.angle_gamma   90.00
#
_symmetry.space_group_name_H-M   'P 1'
#
loop_
_entity.id
_entity.type
_entity.pdbx_description
1 polymer ?
#
loop_
_entity_poly.entity_id
_entity_poly.type
_entity_poly.pdbx_seq_one_letter_code
_entity_poly.pdbx_strand_id
1 'polypeptide(L)'
;MYADISLNKIMQILSLTIILSLSVILTLNLEIGYVSNANLFSSLIKNNYEYLKYKSDISNGGNAFLVTGLFSIFKNDVGEDSSTETANLVPVLLYHGILDKSDGENVLLKDFKEQMFALKRNGWNTITLEELHGFINEGKKLPDKSFLLTFDDGRKDSYYPVDPILKALDYNAVIFVITKYSLTQSSKYYLDKNELKEMLKSGRWEIQSHTKEGHTFYVIDQTGTKGHFYSDRLWLSDRNRLETEEEFTSRITKDFQESKSELEKYLDTKVISFAYPFGDYGQNSVNYSNATKVVLKTIAPIYQMTFYQAWGEYSQNSPNNKILVKRIEVDKDWNAQKLLEVINSGREKDITYTDNFEQDSGWVTRWGETLIDNNKLQIKSTEFSSGALVFLDGTQHWTNYQFNAEVHAIKGESITLVANYKDELNYDSCVFSTKYVKIEQIINGTKKILVLRKGASTFIGATRELGISTNNNQLSCSIGNTIIVKSKPPYTVKSSGGIGFKIWDPILNNSEIEIKNISVEPITL
;
A
#
# COMPACT_ATOMS: atom_id res chain seq x y z
N MET A 1 49.06 -7.30 -27.80
CA MET A 1 48.27 -8.54 -27.83
C MET A 1 46.84 -8.12 -28.18
N TYR A 2 46.46 -8.18 -29.46
CA TYR A 2 45.14 -7.76 -29.91
C TYR A 2 44.10 -8.76 -29.39
N ALA A 3 43.06 -8.26 -28.73
CA ALA A 3 41.96 -9.07 -28.24
C ALA A 3 41.11 -9.51 -29.45
N ASP A 4 41.05 -10.82 -29.66
CA ASP A 4 40.23 -11.46 -30.67
C ASP A 4 38.75 -11.32 -30.24
N ILE A 5 38.08 -10.30 -30.76
CA ILE A 5 36.64 -10.14 -30.57
C ILE A 5 35.97 -11.22 -31.42
N SER A 6 35.36 -12.21 -30.77
CA SER A 6 34.75 -13.33 -31.48
C SER A 6 33.77 -12.84 -32.54
N LEU A 7 33.81 -13.48 -33.72
CA LEU A 7 32.96 -13.16 -34.86
C LEU A 7 31.46 -13.10 -34.47
N ASN A 8 31.05 -13.88 -33.46
CA ASN A 8 29.70 -13.85 -32.88
C ASN A 8 29.35 -12.53 -32.17
N LYS A 9 30.29 -11.89 -31.46
CA LYS A 9 30.06 -10.57 -30.84
C LYS A 9 29.96 -9.47 -31.90
N ILE A 10 30.77 -9.54 -32.95
CA ILE A 10 30.72 -8.60 -34.07
C ILE A 10 29.39 -8.75 -34.84
N MET A 11 28.94 -9.99 -35.08
CA MET A 11 27.66 -10.29 -35.72
C MET A 11 26.45 -9.87 -34.87
N GLN A 12 26.53 -9.98 -33.53
CA GLN A 12 25.49 -9.47 -32.63
C GLN A 12 25.44 -7.93 -32.63
N ILE A 13 26.57 -7.25 -32.66
CA ILE A 13 26.63 -5.78 -32.74
C ILE A 13 26.14 -5.27 -34.11
N LEU A 14 26.52 -5.95 -35.20
CA LEU A 14 26.05 -5.64 -36.56
C LEU A 14 24.54 -5.90 -36.71
N SER A 15 24.01 -6.98 -36.16
CA SER A 15 22.56 -7.23 -36.17
C SER A 15 21.79 -6.20 -35.34
N LEU A 16 22.30 -5.77 -34.18
CA LEU A 16 21.69 -4.69 -33.40
C LEU A 16 21.72 -3.34 -34.13
N THR A 17 22.82 -3.00 -34.79
CA THR A 17 22.91 -1.75 -35.57
C THR A 17 22.04 -1.78 -36.81
N ILE A 18 21.91 -2.93 -37.47
CA ILE A 18 20.96 -3.14 -38.57
C ILE A 18 19.52 -2.99 -38.07
N ILE A 19 19.15 -3.62 -36.94
CA ILE A 19 17.82 -3.47 -36.33
C ILE A 19 17.54 -2.00 -35.95
N LEU A 20 18.52 -1.28 -35.42
CA LEU A 20 18.40 0.15 -35.12
C LEU A 20 18.24 1.01 -36.39
N SER A 21 18.99 0.71 -37.45
CA SER A 21 18.86 1.44 -38.71
C SER A 21 17.51 1.17 -39.38
N LEU A 22 17.02 -0.08 -39.31
CA LEU A 22 15.70 -0.46 -39.81
C LEU A 22 14.57 0.14 -38.97
N SER A 23 14.70 0.23 -37.64
CA SER A 23 13.70 0.89 -36.80
C SER A 23 13.65 2.39 -37.05
N VAL A 24 14.79 3.06 -37.24
CA VAL A 24 14.87 4.48 -37.61
C VAL A 24 14.30 4.75 -39.02
N ILE A 25 14.56 3.86 -39.98
CA ILE A 25 13.96 3.94 -41.31
C ILE A 25 12.44 3.68 -41.26
N LEU A 26 11.99 2.77 -40.38
CA LEU A 26 10.56 2.54 -40.15
C LEU A 26 9.90 3.76 -39.49
N THR A 27 10.59 4.46 -38.58
CA THR A 27 10.08 5.69 -37.95
C THR A 27 10.00 6.86 -38.92
N LEU A 28 10.99 7.03 -39.80
CA LEU A 28 10.97 8.08 -40.83
C LEU A 28 9.87 7.84 -41.89
N ASN A 29 9.50 6.58 -42.13
CA ASN A 29 8.40 6.25 -43.04
C ASN A 29 7.00 6.34 -42.37
N LEU A 30 6.92 6.21 -41.04
CA LEU A 30 5.67 6.35 -40.29
C LEU A 30 5.27 7.82 -40.06
N GLU A 31 6.19 8.78 -40.17
CA GLU A 31 5.88 10.23 -40.12
C GLU A 31 4.99 10.71 -41.28
N ILE A 32 4.78 9.91 -42.34
CA ILE A 32 3.97 10.30 -43.51
C ILE A 32 2.50 9.83 -43.41
N GLY A 33 2.10 9.12 -42.34
CA GLY A 33 0.68 8.82 -42.14
C GLY A 33 0.38 8.17 -40.80
N TYR A 34 -0.56 8.78 -40.07
CA TYR A 34 -1.13 8.36 -38.77
C TYR A 34 -0.45 8.91 -37.50
N VAL A 35 -0.73 10.18 -37.21
CA VAL A 35 -0.63 10.72 -35.84
C VAL A 35 -1.96 10.44 -35.11
N SER A 36 -2.01 9.36 -34.34
CA SER A 36 -3.05 9.17 -33.32
C SER A 36 -2.54 8.50 -32.03
N ASN A 37 -1.22 8.41 -31.83
CA ASN A 37 -0.66 7.77 -30.63
C ASN A 37 0.75 8.27 -30.25
N ALA A 38 1.01 9.57 -30.40
CA ALA A 38 2.30 10.19 -30.09
C ALA A 38 2.77 9.93 -28.64
N ASN A 39 1.84 9.88 -27.67
CA ASN A 39 2.16 9.66 -26.24
C ASN A 39 2.55 8.21 -25.92
N LEU A 40 1.92 7.23 -26.60
CA LEU A 40 2.30 5.83 -26.45
C LEU A 40 3.71 5.59 -27.05
N PHE A 41 3.98 6.24 -28.17
CA PHE A 41 5.25 6.12 -28.89
C PHE A 41 6.40 6.80 -28.14
N SER A 42 6.18 8.00 -27.56
CA SER A 42 7.18 8.71 -26.75
C SER A 42 7.54 7.94 -25.47
N SER A 43 6.54 7.36 -24.81
CA SER A 43 6.75 6.49 -23.65
C SER A 43 7.59 5.26 -24.02
N LEU A 44 7.24 4.53 -25.09
CA LEU A 44 7.98 3.35 -25.54
C LEU A 44 9.45 3.65 -25.86
N ILE A 45 9.75 4.81 -26.48
CA ILE A 45 11.12 5.24 -26.78
C ILE A 45 11.91 5.55 -25.49
N LYS A 46 11.33 6.34 -24.57
CA LYS A 46 11.95 6.68 -23.28
C LYS A 46 12.27 5.43 -22.45
N ASN A 47 11.39 4.43 -22.52
CA ASN A 47 11.49 3.19 -21.75
C ASN A 47 12.54 2.21 -22.29
N ASN A 48 12.65 2.09 -23.62
CA ASN A 48 13.75 1.34 -24.23
C ASN A 48 15.08 2.03 -23.94
N TYR A 49 15.11 3.36 -23.92
CA TYR A 49 16.30 4.12 -23.56
C TYR A 49 16.76 3.84 -22.12
N GLU A 50 15.92 3.98 -21.09
CA GLU A 50 16.39 3.77 -19.70
C GLU A 50 16.89 2.33 -19.45
N TYR A 51 16.24 1.34 -20.07
CA TYR A 51 16.70 -0.06 -19.98
C TYR A 51 18.02 -0.28 -20.73
N LEU A 52 18.18 0.32 -21.92
CA LEU A 52 19.41 0.25 -22.71
C LEU A 52 20.56 1.03 -22.05
N LYS A 53 20.26 2.19 -21.45
CA LYS A 53 21.19 3.01 -20.66
C LYS A 53 21.66 2.24 -19.43
N TYR A 54 20.75 1.62 -18.67
CA TYR A 54 21.12 0.72 -17.57
C TYR A 54 22.04 -0.42 -18.05
N LYS A 55 21.71 -1.08 -19.17
CA LYS A 55 22.58 -2.12 -19.75
C LYS A 55 23.94 -1.59 -20.21
N SER A 56 23.97 -0.38 -20.76
CA SER A 56 25.18 0.31 -21.20
C SER A 56 26.08 0.68 -20.02
N ASP A 57 25.53 1.29 -18.97
CA ASP A 57 26.24 1.73 -17.77
C ASP A 57 26.91 0.56 -17.02
N ILE A 58 26.33 -0.65 -17.09
CA ILE A 58 26.91 -1.87 -16.50
C ILE A 58 28.02 -2.48 -17.38
N SER A 59 28.06 -2.16 -18.68
CA SER A 59 28.92 -2.85 -19.65
C SER A 59 30.36 -2.29 -19.80
N ASN A 60 30.75 -1.24 -19.08
CA ASN A 60 32.12 -0.70 -19.00
C ASN A 60 32.90 -0.68 -20.36
N GLY A 61 32.29 -0.14 -21.42
CA GLY A 61 32.92 -0.17 -22.75
C GLY A 61 32.45 0.92 -23.73
N GLY A 62 33.17 2.05 -23.73
CA GLY A 62 33.63 2.76 -24.94
C GLY A 62 32.65 3.41 -25.93
N ASN A 63 31.35 3.13 -25.92
CA ASN A 63 30.42 3.58 -26.98
C ASN A 63 29.28 4.50 -26.50
N ALA A 64 29.49 5.25 -25.41
CA ALA A 64 28.52 6.24 -24.92
C ALA A 64 28.36 7.49 -25.83
N PHE A 65 29.24 7.66 -26.82
CA PHE A 65 29.27 8.87 -27.67
C PHE A 65 28.29 8.86 -28.86
N LEU A 66 27.81 7.71 -29.32
CA LEU A 66 26.90 7.64 -30.48
C LEU A 66 25.41 7.80 -30.10
N VAL A 67 25.03 7.45 -28.87
CA VAL A 67 23.64 7.56 -28.39
C VAL A 67 23.31 8.97 -27.88
N THR A 68 24.32 9.71 -27.42
CA THR A 68 24.17 11.07 -26.87
C THR A 68 23.97 12.15 -27.95
N GLY A 69 24.56 11.98 -29.15
CA GLY A 69 24.49 12.96 -30.23
C GLY A 69 23.13 13.06 -30.93
N LEU A 70 22.42 11.94 -31.09
CA LEU A 70 21.12 11.89 -31.77
C LEU A 70 19.99 12.54 -30.96
N PHE A 71 20.12 12.65 -29.63
CA PHE A 71 19.06 13.15 -28.75
C PHE A 71 19.12 14.65 -28.42
N SER A 72 20.21 15.36 -28.74
CA SER A 72 20.17 16.84 -28.67
C SER A 72 19.16 17.43 -29.67
N ILE A 73 18.74 16.64 -30.67
CA ILE A 73 17.73 17.01 -31.67
C ILE A 73 16.31 16.72 -31.15
N PHE A 74 16.10 15.66 -30.36
CA PHE A 74 14.78 15.29 -29.82
C PHE A 74 14.44 15.93 -28.47
N LYS A 75 15.41 16.46 -27.72
CA LYS A 75 15.17 17.14 -26.43
C LYS A 75 14.35 18.43 -26.59
N ASN A 76 14.30 19.00 -27.79
CA ASN A 76 13.59 20.25 -28.06
C ASN A 76 12.12 20.06 -28.47
N ASP A 77 11.64 18.83 -28.70
CA ASP A 77 10.30 18.58 -29.25
C ASP A 77 9.41 17.61 -28.43
N VAL A 78 9.85 17.17 -27.25
CA VAL A 78 9.03 16.37 -26.34
C VAL A 78 8.76 17.20 -25.09
N GLY A 79 7.61 17.87 -25.07
CA GLY A 79 7.13 18.60 -23.90
C GLY A 79 7.08 17.70 -22.66
N GLU A 80 7.42 18.26 -21.51
CA GLU A 80 7.04 17.69 -20.22
C GLU A 80 5.55 17.39 -20.25
N ASP A 81 5.20 16.11 -20.11
CA ASP A 81 3.83 15.68 -19.89
C ASP A 81 3.43 16.13 -18.48
N SER A 82 3.11 17.41 -18.34
CA SER A 82 2.52 17.96 -17.12
C SER A 82 1.06 17.50 -17.10
N SER A 83 0.83 16.26 -16.70
CA SER A 83 -0.50 15.84 -16.30
C SER A 83 -0.99 16.80 -15.22
N THR A 84 -2.04 17.56 -15.51
CA THR A 84 -2.67 18.49 -14.56
C THR A 84 -3.42 17.76 -13.43
N GLU A 85 -3.43 16.43 -13.47
CA GLU A 85 -4.06 15.56 -12.48
C GLU A 85 -3.19 15.44 -11.23
N THR A 86 -3.82 15.56 -10.08
CA THR A 86 -3.17 15.52 -8.77
C THR A 86 -3.54 14.23 -8.05
N ALA A 87 -2.58 13.59 -7.40
CA ALA A 87 -2.84 12.43 -6.56
C ALA A 87 -3.74 12.82 -5.37
N ASN A 88 -4.83 12.07 -5.20
CA ASN A 88 -5.67 12.14 -4.00
C ASN A 88 -5.32 11.02 -3.00
N LEU A 89 -4.65 9.98 -3.48
CA LEU A 89 -4.12 8.85 -2.72
C LEU A 89 -2.68 8.58 -3.13
N VAL A 90 -1.82 8.28 -2.15
CA VAL A 90 -0.40 7.99 -2.37
C VAL A 90 -0.03 6.65 -1.73
N PRO A 91 0.42 5.65 -2.51
CA PRO A 91 0.96 4.41 -1.97
C PRO A 91 2.38 4.64 -1.43
N VAL A 92 2.72 3.87 -0.40
CA VAL A 92 4.09 3.74 0.10
C VAL A 92 4.46 2.27 -0.02
N LEU A 93 5.51 1.97 -0.79
CA LEU A 93 5.98 0.61 -0.98
C LEU A 93 7.08 0.28 0.02
N LEU A 94 7.01 -0.91 0.60
CA LEU A 94 8.03 -1.45 1.50
C LEU A 94 8.69 -2.67 0.89
N TYR A 95 10.03 -2.65 0.89
CA TYR A 95 10.89 -3.81 0.67
C TYR A 95 11.80 -4.02 1.89
N HIS A 96 12.28 -5.24 2.09
CA HIS A 96 13.33 -5.53 3.06
C HIS A 96 14.65 -5.78 2.32
N GLY A 97 15.15 -7.02 2.27
CA GLY A 97 16.29 -7.39 1.45
C GLY A 97 15.90 -7.59 -0.02
N ILE A 98 16.85 -7.35 -0.94
CA ILE A 98 16.70 -7.68 -2.37
C ILE A 98 17.81 -8.65 -2.76
N LEU A 99 17.44 -9.88 -3.12
CA LEU A 99 18.39 -11.00 -3.23
C LEU A 99 18.53 -11.54 -4.66
N ASP A 100 19.70 -12.05 -5.02
CA ASP A 100 19.88 -12.76 -6.29
C ASP A 100 19.22 -14.15 -6.30
N LYS A 101 19.06 -14.75 -5.11
CA LYS A 101 18.50 -16.08 -4.91
C LYS A 101 17.46 -16.04 -3.81
N SER A 102 16.41 -16.85 -3.99
CA SER A 102 15.30 -16.92 -3.04
C SER A 102 15.78 -17.48 -1.71
N ASP A 103 15.44 -16.78 -0.64
CA ASP A 103 15.44 -17.28 0.73
C ASP A 103 14.04 -17.69 1.21
N GLY A 104 13.01 -17.44 0.39
CA GLY A 104 11.62 -17.73 0.70
C GLY A 104 10.90 -16.61 1.45
N GLU A 105 11.54 -15.45 1.63
CA GLU A 105 10.98 -14.30 2.35
C GLU A 105 11.13 -12.99 1.56
N ASN A 106 12.23 -12.80 0.84
CA ASN A 106 12.60 -11.54 0.21
C ASN A 106 12.41 -11.55 -1.32
N VAL A 107 12.12 -10.37 -1.87
CA VAL A 107 11.98 -10.15 -3.32
C VAL A 107 13.32 -10.37 -4.03
N LEU A 108 13.28 -11.01 -5.20
CA LEU A 108 14.48 -11.20 -6.00
C LEU A 108 14.87 -9.92 -6.75
N LEU A 109 16.17 -9.71 -6.95
CA LEU A 109 16.70 -8.57 -7.71
C LEU A 109 16.11 -8.48 -9.12
N LYS A 110 15.90 -9.62 -9.78
CA LYS A 110 15.27 -9.66 -11.11
C LYS A 110 13.84 -9.09 -11.07
N ASP A 111 13.07 -9.43 -10.04
CA ASP A 111 11.66 -9.07 -9.91
C ASP A 111 11.56 -7.61 -9.47
N PHE A 112 12.38 -7.18 -8.50
CA PHE A 112 12.52 -5.77 -8.11
C PHE A 112 12.84 -4.87 -9.30
N LYS A 113 13.80 -5.29 -10.13
CA LYS A 113 14.14 -4.55 -11.34
C LYS A 113 12.93 -4.45 -12.27
N GLU A 114 12.27 -5.55 -12.59
CA GLU A 114 11.11 -5.54 -13.48
C GLU A 114 9.97 -4.67 -12.94
N GLN A 115 9.71 -4.74 -11.63
CA GLN A 115 8.75 -3.91 -10.90
C GLN A 115 9.06 -2.41 -11.07
N MET A 116 10.28 -1.98 -10.78
CA MET A 116 10.66 -0.56 -10.87
C MET A 116 10.60 -0.02 -12.30
N PHE A 117 11.04 -0.82 -13.29
CA PHE A 117 10.90 -0.45 -14.70
C PHE A 117 9.43 -0.37 -15.12
N ALA A 118 8.57 -1.26 -14.64
CA ALA A 118 7.15 -1.24 -14.93
C ALA A 118 6.44 -0.02 -14.31
N LEU A 119 6.80 0.37 -13.10
CA LEU A 119 6.33 1.61 -12.47
C LEU A 119 6.71 2.83 -13.32
N LYS A 120 7.99 2.97 -13.70
CA LYS A 120 8.46 4.10 -14.52
C LYS A 120 7.74 4.17 -15.86
N ARG A 121 7.57 3.01 -16.52
CA ARG A 121 6.84 2.88 -17.80
C ARG A 121 5.39 3.33 -17.71
N ASN A 122 4.75 3.10 -16.55
CA ASN A 122 3.36 3.46 -16.30
C ASN A 122 3.20 4.89 -15.74
N GLY A 123 4.29 5.68 -15.68
CA GLY A 123 4.26 7.08 -15.27
C GLY A 123 4.39 7.30 -13.75
N TRP A 124 4.69 6.25 -12.98
CA TRP A 124 4.91 6.38 -11.54
C TRP A 124 6.25 7.05 -11.24
N ASN A 125 6.26 7.98 -10.29
CA ASN A 125 7.47 8.66 -9.85
C ASN A 125 7.58 8.68 -8.33
N THR A 126 8.80 8.48 -7.85
CA THR A 126 9.11 8.51 -6.42
C THR A 126 9.02 9.94 -5.89
N ILE A 127 8.43 10.10 -4.71
CA ILE A 127 8.44 11.33 -3.94
C ILE A 127 9.35 11.19 -2.72
N THR A 128 9.78 12.33 -2.18
CA THR A 128 10.53 12.44 -0.92
C THR A 128 9.62 12.33 0.31
N LEU A 129 10.21 12.14 1.49
CA LEU A 129 9.47 12.20 2.75
C LEU A 129 8.85 13.57 3.01
N GLU A 130 9.52 14.66 2.62
CA GLU A 130 8.99 16.02 2.78
C GLU A 130 7.72 16.23 1.94
N GLU A 131 7.74 15.74 0.69
CA GLU A 131 6.57 15.76 -0.19
C GLU A 131 5.41 14.94 0.37
N LEU A 132 5.68 13.73 0.88
CA LEU A 132 4.66 12.90 1.51
C LEU A 132 4.09 13.54 2.78
N HIS A 133 4.93 14.10 3.64
CA HIS A 133 4.50 14.83 4.84
C HIS A 133 3.61 16.01 4.46
N GLY A 134 4.04 16.81 3.48
CA GLY A 134 3.26 17.92 2.95
C GLY A 134 1.90 17.49 2.41
N PHE A 135 1.84 16.36 1.71
CA PHE A 135 0.59 15.80 1.22
C PHE A 135 -0.36 15.36 2.35
N ILE A 136 0.14 14.57 3.32
CA ILE A 136 -0.68 14.01 4.41
C ILE A 136 -1.15 15.08 5.41
N ASN A 137 -0.27 16.00 5.79
CA ASN A 137 -0.49 16.93 6.90
C ASN A 137 -0.93 18.33 6.46
N GLU A 138 -0.52 18.77 5.27
CA GLU A 138 -0.77 20.13 4.78
C GLU A 138 -1.73 20.15 3.58
N GLY A 139 -2.09 18.97 3.03
CA GLY A 139 -2.90 18.87 1.82
C GLY A 139 -2.21 19.42 0.57
N LYS A 140 -0.87 19.44 0.56
CA LYS A 140 -0.09 19.82 -0.64
C LYS A 140 -0.40 18.84 -1.77
N LYS A 141 -0.57 19.38 -2.97
CA LYS A 141 -0.85 18.60 -4.16
C LYS A 141 0.44 17.92 -4.64
N LEU A 142 0.32 16.65 -4.98
CA LEU A 142 1.34 15.89 -5.69
C LEU A 142 0.83 15.52 -7.07
N PRO A 143 1.70 15.34 -8.07
CA PRO A 143 1.31 14.77 -9.36
C PRO A 143 0.58 13.44 -9.17
N ASP A 144 -0.33 13.11 -10.09
CA ASP A 144 -0.85 11.74 -10.15
C ASP A 144 0.29 10.72 -10.30
N LYS A 145 0.07 9.50 -9.80
CA LYS A 145 1.06 8.40 -9.77
C LYS A 145 2.37 8.73 -9.01
N SER A 146 2.29 9.59 -8.02
CA SER A 146 3.33 9.71 -6.99
C SER A 146 3.32 8.52 -6.03
N PHE A 147 4.49 8.02 -5.63
CA PHE A 147 4.62 6.99 -4.59
C PHE A 147 5.89 7.19 -3.77
N LEU A 148 5.92 6.74 -2.52
CA LEU A 148 7.15 6.69 -1.72
C LEU A 148 7.72 5.27 -1.77
N LEU A 149 9.02 5.14 -2.04
CA LEU A 149 9.74 3.87 -2.02
C LEU A 149 10.53 3.74 -0.71
N THR A 150 10.29 2.68 0.06
CA THR A 150 10.91 2.48 1.38
C THR A 150 11.57 1.11 1.49
N PHE A 151 12.66 1.07 2.27
CA PHE A 151 13.38 -0.14 2.65
C PHE A 151 13.58 -0.17 4.16
N ASP A 152 13.38 -1.33 4.79
CA ASP A 152 13.62 -1.48 6.23
C ASP A 152 14.99 -2.14 6.52
N ASP A 153 15.31 -2.29 7.81
CA ASP A 153 16.49 -2.94 8.41
C ASP A 153 17.86 -2.26 8.24
N GLY A 154 18.10 -1.51 7.15
CA GLY A 154 19.42 -0.95 6.85
C GLY A 154 20.40 -1.99 6.31
N ARG A 155 19.92 -2.96 5.51
CA ARG A 155 20.74 -4.07 4.99
C ARG A 155 21.55 -3.66 3.77
N LYS A 156 22.69 -4.32 3.58
CA LYS A 156 23.55 -4.11 2.39
C LYS A 156 22.90 -4.57 1.09
N ASP A 157 22.12 -5.65 1.15
CA ASP A 157 21.37 -6.19 0.00
C ASP A 157 20.14 -5.35 -0.38
N SER A 158 19.68 -4.44 0.48
CA SER A 158 18.69 -3.41 0.15
C SER A 158 19.29 -2.19 -0.57
N TYR A 159 20.62 -2.02 -0.55
CA TYR A 159 21.30 -0.84 -1.09
C TYR A 159 22.13 -1.15 -2.34
N TYR A 160 23.15 -2.00 -2.23
CA TYR A 160 24.14 -2.19 -3.30
C TYR A 160 23.56 -2.64 -4.64
N PRO A 161 22.65 -3.63 -4.72
CA PRO A 161 22.05 -4.03 -5.99
C PRO A 161 20.94 -3.07 -6.45
N VAL A 162 20.37 -2.28 -5.53
CA VAL A 162 19.21 -1.41 -5.75
C VAL A 162 19.62 -0.03 -6.27
N ASP A 163 20.63 0.60 -5.67
CA ASP A 163 21.03 1.98 -6.00
C ASP A 163 21.33 2.23 -7.50
N PRO A 164 22.01 1.32 -8.22
CA PRO A 164 22.20 1.48 -9.67
C PRO A 164 20.89 1.50 -10.47
N ILE A 165 19.87 0.78 -10.01
CA ILE A 165 18.53 0.77 -10.64
C ILE A 165 17.84 2.10 -10.38
N LEU A 166 17.86 2.60 -9.13
CA LEU A 166 17.27 3.89 -8.78
C LEU A 166 17.95 5.04 -9.55
N LYS A 167 19.28 5.01 -9.66
CA LYS A 167 20.05 5.97 -10.46
C LYS A 167 19.65 5.96 -11.93
N ALA A 168 19.45 4.78 -12.53
CA ALA A 168 19.03 4.69 -13.92
C ALA A 168 17.62 5.27 -14.13
N LEU A 169 16.70 5.04 -13.19
CA LEU A 169 15.31 5.47 -13.28
C LEU A 169 15.04 6.90 -12.78
N ASP A 170 16.05 7.57 -12.25
CA ASP A 170 15.92 8.85 -11.54
C ASP A 170 14.87 8.75 -10.42
N TYR A 171 15.03 7.71 -9.61
CA TYR A 171 14.21 7.44 -8.44
C TYR A 171 14.99 7.73 -7.16
N ASN A 172 14.23 8.13 -6.13
CA ASN A 172 14.69 8.28 -4.76
C ASN A 172 14.01 7.24 -3.86
N ALA A 173 14.59 6.99 -2.69
CA ALA A 173 14.07 6.04 -1.72
C ALA A 173 14.44 6.42 -0.29
N VAL A 174 13.72 5.85 0.67
CA VAL A 174 13.99 5.97 2.10
C VAL A 174 14.48 4.63 2.61
N ILE A 175 15.52 4.62 3.45
CA ILE A 175 15.91 3.46 4.23
C ILE A 175 15.72 3.71 5.72
N PHE A 176 15.02 2.81 6.40
CA PHE A 176 14.86 2.81 7.86
C PHE A 176 15.94 1.90 8.47
N VAL A 177 16.75 2.47 9.37
CA VAL A 177 17.97 1.83 9.87
C VAL A 177 17.85 1.44 11.35
N ILE A 178 18.23 0.19 11.66
CA ILE A 178 18.40 -0.27 13.04
C ILE A 178 19.77 0.19 13.53
N THR A 179 19.80 1.19 14.43
CA THR A 179 21.05 1.91 14.75
C THR A 179 22.07 1.05 15.48
N LYS A 180 21.63 0.09 16.32
CA LYS A 180 22.53 -0.83 17.01
C LYS A 180 23.41 -1.59 16.02
N TYR A 181 22.83 -2.10 14.95
CA TYR A 181 23.55 -2.93 13.98
C TYR A 181 24.36 -2.14 12.96
N SER A 182 23.93 -0.91 12.64
CA SER A 182 24.57 -0.11 11.59
C SER A 182 25.61 0.87 12.13
N LEU A 183 25.43 1.36 13.36
CA LEU A 183 26.26 2.44 13.92
C LEU A 183 27.10 2.00 15.12
N THR A 184 26.65 1.00 15.90
CA THR A 184 27.32 0.62 17.15
C THR A 184 28.02 -0.74 17.08
N GLN A 185 27.57 -1.63 16.19
CA GLN A 185 28.14 -2.98 16.00
C GLN A 185 28.63 -3.11 14.57
N SER A 186 29.77 -3.80 14.38
CA SER A 186 30.21 -4.14 13.03
C SER A 186 29.43 -5.36 12.54
N SER A 187 28.81 -5.23 11.37
CA SER A 187 28.12 -6.33 10.70
C SER A 187 28.52 -6.36 9.22
N LYS A 188 28.64 -7.57 8.67
CA LYS A 188 28.77 -7.76 7.23
C LYS A 188 27.42 -7.68 6.50
N TYR A 189 26.34 -7.69 7.26
CA TYR A 189 24.97 -7.77 6.75
C TYR A 189 24.28 -6.41 6.69
N TYR A 190 24.51 -5.57 7.71
CA TYR A 190 23.97 -4.22 7.80
C TYR A 190 24.96 -3.20 7.24
N LEU A 191 24.43 -2.10 6.69
CA LEU A 191 25.22 -0.96 6.24
C LEU A 191 25.92 -0.31 7.43
N ASP A 192 27.23 -0.12 7.31
CA ASP A 192 27.97 0.62 8.32
C ASP A 192 27.85 2.14 8.14
N LYS A 193 28.35 2.89 9.13
CA LYS A 193 28.33 4.35 9.13
C LYS A 193 28.93 4.98 7.86
N ASN A 194 30.00 4.41 7.30
CA ASN A 194 30.62 4.99 6.10
C ASN A 194 29.76 4.72 4.87
N GLU A 195 29.22 3.50 4.75
CA GLU A 195 28.30 3.15 3.67
C GLU A 195 27.05 4.02 3.68
N LEU A 196 26.46 4.26 4.86
CA LEU A 196 25.32 5.17 5.03
C LEU A 196 25.65 6.62 4.63
N LYS A 197 26.88 7.10 4.90
CA LYS A 197 27.31 8.43 4.43
C LYS A 197 27.47 8.50 2.91
N GLU A 198 28.02 7.47 2.29
CA GLU A 198 28.11 7.40 0.82
C GLU A 198 26.72 7.34 0.17
N MET A 199 25.79 6.62 0.80
CA MET A 199 24.39 6.56 0.39
C MET A 199 23.73 7.95 0.41
N LEU A 200 23.92 8.74 1.47
CA LEU A 200 23.42 10.13 1.53
C LEU A 200 24.05 11.04 0.47
N LYS A 201 25.37 10.92 0.24
CA LYS A 201 26.09 11.72 -0.78
C LYS A 201 25.56 11.50 -2.18
N SER A 202 24.89 10.38 -2.44
CA SER A 202 24.28 10.09 -3.73
C SER A 202 23.12 11.03 -4.10
N GLY A 203 22.48 11.65 -3.10
CA GLY A 203 21.27 12.46 -3.26
C GLY A 203 19.98 11.66 -3.54
N ARG A 204 20.06 10.33 -3.67
CA ARG A 204 18.89 9.47 -3.97
C ARG A 204 18.24 8.86 -2.73
N TRP A 205 18.90 8.91 -1.58
CA TRP A 205 18.48 8.20 -0.39
C TRP A 205 18.28 9.11 0.80
N GLU A 206 17.18 8.91 1.49
CA GLU A 206 16.93 9.45 2.83
C GLU A 206 17.11 8.35 3.87
N ILE A 207 17.67 8.67 5.04
CA ILE A 207 17.91 7.70 6.12
C ILE A 207 17.08 8.08 7.33
N GLN A 208 16.30 7.13 7.84
CA GLN A 208 15.36 7.32 8.95
C GLN A 208 15.47 6.19 9.98
N SER A 209 14.74 6.28 11.09
CA SER A 209 14.92 5.37 12.23
C SER A 209 14.05 4.12 12.14
N HIS A 210 14.64 2.95 12.39
CA HIS A 210 13.90 1.69 12.52
C HIS A 210 13.96 1.07 13.93
N THR A 211 14.27 1.87 14.96
CA THR A 211 14.68 1.47 16.33
C THR A 211 16.18 1.52 16.54
N LYS A 212 16.59 1.52 17.81
CA LYS A 212 17.95 1.16 18.19
C LYS A 212 18.06 -0.35 18.32
N GLU A 213 17.24 -0.97 19.17
CA GLU A 213 17.33 -2.41 19.46
C GLU A 213 16.01 -3.17 19.51
N GLY A 214 14.87 -2.50 19.43
CA GLY A 214 13.53 -3.06 19.49
C GLY A 214 13.12 -3.97 18.32
N HIS A 215 14.03 -4.34 17.42
CA HIS A 215 13.79 -5.22 16.27
C HIS A 215 14.05 -6.71 16.61
N THR A 216 13.51 -7.18 17.72
CA THR A 216 13.59 -8.60 18.14
C THR A 216 12.46 -8.92 19.12
N PHE A 217 12.30 -10.20 19.44
CA PHE A 217 11.34 -10.66 20.44
C PHE A 217 11.93 -10.69 21.85
N TYR A 218 11.13 -10.27 22.83
CA TYR A 218 11.51 -10.16 24.24
C TYR A 218 10.64 -11.05 25.11
N VAL A 219 11.14 -11.44 26.29
CA VAL A 219 10.37 -12.26 27.24
C VAL A 219 9.31 -11.39 27.93
N ILE A 220 8.07 -11.85 27.94
CA ILE A 220 6.90 -11.08 28.38
C ILE A 220 6.04 -11.78 29.44
N ASP A 221 6.52 -12.92 29.97
CA ASP A 221 5.97 -13.58 31.16
C ASP A 221 7.01 -14.49 31.83
N GLN A 222 6.62 -15.12 32.94
CA GLN A 222 7.47 -16.04 33.70
C GLN A 222 7.78 -17.35 32.94
N THR A 223 6.96 -17.74 31.97
CA THR A 223 7.08 -19.00 31.23
C THR A 223 8.03 -18.92 30.03
N GLY A 224 8.45 -17.70 29.67
CA GLY A 224 9.36 -17.47 28.56
C GLY A 224 8.67 -17.07 27.25
N THR A 225 7.37 -16.75 27.28
CA THR A 225 6.63 -16.29 26.09
C THR A 225 7.31 -15.07 25.51
N LYS A 226 7.31 -15.00 24.17
CA LYS A 226 7.97 -13.97 23.39
C LYS A 226 6.96 -12.97 22.84
N GLY A 227 7.24 -11.68 23.00
CA GLY A 227 6.42 -10.58 22.52
C GLY A 227 7.24 -9.44 21.93
N HIS A 228 6.55 -8.42 21.44
CA HIS A 228 7.15 -7.31 20.71
C HIS A 228 7.59 -6.18 21.65
N PHE A 229 8.71 -5.54 21.30
CA PHE A 229 9.30 -4.49 22.13
C PHE A 229 8.37 -3.30 22.38
N TYR A 230 7.64 -2.86 21.35
CA TYR A 230 6.77 -1.68 21.45
C TYR A 230 5.34 -2.00 21.91
N SER A 231 5.00 -3.28 22.08
CA SER A 231 3.61 -3.69 22.34
C SER A 231 3.43 -4.31 23.71
N ASP A 232 4.46 -4.99 24.21
CA ASP A 232 4.35 -5.77 25.42
C ASP A 232 5.21 -5.19 26.55
N ARG A 233 4.69 -5.34 27.76
CA ARG A 233 5.46 -5.13 28.99
C ARG A 233 6.39 -6.32 29.17
N LEU A 234 7.68 -6.05 29.36
CA LEU A 234 8.66 -7.12 29.50
C LEU A 234 8.59 -7.76 30.87
N TRP A 235 8.95 -9.04 30.95
CA TRP A 235 9.15 -9.73 32.21
C TRP A 235 10.53 -9.41 32.79
N LEU A 236 10.54 -8.85 34.00
CA LEU A 236 11.75 -8.51 34.74
C LEU A 236 12.09 -9.67 35.68
N SER A 237 12.94 -10.59 35.21
CA SER A 237 13.28 -11.82 35.94
C SER A 237 13.96 -11.57 37.27
N ASP A 238 14.75 -10.51 37.39
CA ASP A 238 15.40 -10.07 38.62
C ASP A 238 14.41 -9.56 39.68
N ARG A 239 13.23 -9.08 39.25
CA ARG A 239 12.18 -8.54 40.12
C ARG A 239 10.94 -9.43 40.22
N ASN A 240 10.91 -10.53 39.46
CA ASN A 240 9.82 -11.48 39.38
C ASN A 240 8.45 -10.82 39.11
N ARG A 241 8.40 -9.88 38.16
CA ARG A 241 7.16 -9.19 37.73
C ARG A 241 7.28 -8.64 36.31
N LEU A 242 6.16 -8.27 35.70
CA LEU A 242 6.14 -7.45 34.49
C LEU A 242 6.62 -6.02 34.78
N GLU A 243 7.12 -5.35 33.74
CA GLU A 243 7.31 -3.90 33.73
C GLU A 243 6.03 -3.17 34.17
N THR A 244 6.21 -2.07 34.90
CA THR A 244 5.12 -1.11 35.09
C THR A 244 4.88 -0.30 33.81
N GLU A 245 3.80 0.48 33.77
CA GLU A 245 3.56 1.38 32.62
C GLU A 245 4.70 2.39 32.43
N GLU A 246 5.23 2.90 33.54
CA GLU A 246 6.30 3.88 33.56
C GLU A 246 7.62 3.28 33.05
N GLU A 247 7.93 2.03 33.44
CA GLU A 247 9.11 1.31 32.96
C GLU A 247 9.01 1.02 31.45
N PHE A 248 7.86 0.52 30.99
CA PHE A 248 7.56 0.33 29.57
C PHE A 248 7.72 1.64 28.78
N THR A 249 7.07 2.72 29.25
CA THR A 249 7.10 4.03 28.62
C THR A 249 8.53 4.57 28.55
N SER A 250 9.28 4.46 29.65
CA SER A 250 10.68 4.88 29.72
C SER A 250 11.55 4.11 28.73
N ARG A 251 11.39 2.79 28.63
CA ARG A 251 12.14 1.93 27.70
C ARG A 251 11.89 2.31 26.25
N ILE A 252 10.63 2.44 25.82
CA ILE A 252 10.33 2.81 24.42
C ILE A 252 10.73 4.26 24.12
N THR A 253 10.57 5.18 25.08
CA THR A 253 11.01 6.58 24.92
C THR A 253 12.51 6.65 24.67
N LYS A 254 13.28 5.92 25.49
CA LYS A 254 14.73 5.86 25.39
C LYS A 254 15.16 5.34 24.02
N ASP A 255 14.58 4.24 23.55
CA ASP A 255 14.93 3.67 22.24
C ASP A 255 14.61 4.64 21.08
N PHE A 256 13.43 5.28 21.11
CA PHE A 256 13.04 6.28 20.11
C PHE A 256 14.00 7.47 20.07
N GLN A 257 14.42 7.98 21.23
CA GLN A 257 15.32 9.14 21.34
C GLN A 257 16.76 8.78 20.97
N GLU A 258 17.26 7.64 21.43
CA GLU A 258 18.62 7.19 21.15
C GLU A 258 18.81 6.90 19.66
N SER A 259 17.88 6.17 19.02
CA SER A 259 17.96 5.89 17.58
C SER A 259 17.97 7.17 16.73
N LYS A 260 17.08 8.13 17.02
CA LYS A 260 17.06 9.45 16.38
C LYS A 260 18.40 10.16 16.55
N SER A 261 18.83 10.35 17.80
CA SER A 261 20.02 11.14 18.12
C SER A 261 21.31 10.52 17.59
N GLU A 262 21.42 9.18 17.56
CA GLU A 262 22.55 8.47 16.98
C GLU A 262 22.64 8.73 15.47
N LEU A 263 21.53 8.59 14.74
CA LEU A 263 21.50 8.87 13.30
C LEU A 263 21.84 10.34 13.00
N GLU A 264 21.18 11.29 13.67
CA GLU A 264 21.43 12.73 13.48
C GLU A 264 22.90 13.08 13.76
N LYS A 265 23.46 12.57 14.87
CA LYS A 265 24.85 12.81 15.26
C LYS A 265 25.86 12.19 14.30
N TYR A 266 25.66 10.94 13.89
CA TYR A 266 26.67 10.21 13.14
C TYR A 266 26.65 10.50 11.65
N LEU A 267 25.48 10.84 11.10
CA LEU A 267 25.26 11.05 9.67
C LEU A 267 25.08 12.52 9.29
N ASP A 268 24.91 13.43 10.26
CA ASP A 268 24.67 14.85 10.02
C ASP A 268 23.45 15.08 9.11
N THR A 269 22.37 14.35 9.41
CA THR A 269 21.10 14.39 8.67
C THR A 269 19.94 14.60 9.61
N LYS A 270 18.83 15.13 9.12
CA LYS A 270 17.61 15.31 9.89
C LYS A 270 16.80 14.00 9.88
N VAL A 271 16.44 13.51 11.06
CA VAL A 271 15.62 12.31 11.19
C VAL A 271 14.21 12.72 11.61
N ILE A 272 13.24 12.62 10.71
CA ILE A 272 11.87 13.06 10.95
C ILE A 272 10.87 11.92 11.05
N SER A 273 11.25 10.70 10.67
CA SER A 273 10.33 9.57 10.65
C SER A 273 10.87 8.28 11.27
N PHE A 274 9.94 7.40 11.59
CA PHE A 274 10.20 6.13 12.26
C PHE A 274 9.35 5.00 11.65
N ALA A 275 9.95 3.88 11.27
CA ALA A 275 9.21 2.68 10.89
C ALA A 275 9.14 1.71 12.08
N TYR A 276 7.95 1.22 12.41
CA TYR A 276 7.80 0.24 13.48
C TYR A 276 8.29 -1.14 13.04
N PRO A 277 9.19 -1.79 13.80
CA PRO A 277 9.49 -3.21 13.61
C PRO A 277 8.21 -4.04 13.57
N PHE A 278 8.12 -4.97 12.62
CA PHE A 278 6.95 -5.83 12.39
C PHE A 278 5.63 -5.09 12.08
N GLY A 279 5.70 -3.78 11.80
CA GLY A 279 4.51 -2.93 11.65
C GLY A 279 3.72 -2.72 12.93
N ASP A 280 4.29 -3.06 14.09
CA ASP A 280 3.58 -3.07 15.35
C ASP A 280 3.85 -1.82 16.19
N TYR A 281 2.86 -0.94 16.21
CA TYR A 281 2.81 0.28 17.02
C TYR A 281 2.03 0.08 18.33
N GLY A 282 1.89 -1.17 18.79
CA GLY A 282 1.18 -1.52 20.01
C GLY A 282 -0.21 -2.10 19.77
N GLN A 283 -0.60 -2.35 18.52
CA GLN A 283 -1.92 -2.90 18.17
C GLN A 283 -1.98 -4.43 18.33
N ASN A 284 -0.82 -5.10 18.36
CA ASN A 284 -0.74 -6.56 18.53
C ASN A 284 -0.30 -6.98 19.95
N SER A 285 -0.45 -6.10 20.94
CA SER A 285 -0.09 -6.41 22.33
C SER A 285 -0.87 -7.61 22.88
N VAL A 286 -0.17 -8.48 23.62
CA VAL A 286 -0.79 -9.64 24.28
C VAL A 286 -0.98 -9.43 25.78
N ASN A 287 -0.18 -8.58 26.42
CA ASN A 287 -0.22 -8.37 27.87
C ASN A 287 -0.49 -6.93 28.30
N TYR A 288 -0.69 -6.00 27.35
CA TYR A 288 -0.84 -4.59 27.65
C TYR A 288 -1.83 -3.87 26.73
N SER A 289 -3.11 -3.88 27.11
CA SER A 289 -4.21 -3.27 26.33
C SER A 289 -4.07 -1.77 26.05
N ASN A 290 -3.27 -1.03 26.82
CA ASN A 290 -3.04 0.40 26.58
C ASN A 290 -1.82 0.68 25.67
N ALA A 291 -1.13 -0.35 25.15
CA ALA A 291 0.11 -0.22 24.40
C ALA A 291 0.00 0.80 23.25
N THR A 292 -0.97 0.62 22.34
CA THR A 292 -1.21 1.55 21.21
C THR A 292 -1.28 3.01 21.67
N LYS A 293 -2.03 3.29 22.73
CA LYS A 293 -2.20 4.67 23.24
C LYS A 293 -0.90 5.24 23.78
N VAL A 294 -0.12 4.44 24.52
CA VAL A 294 1.14 4.89 25.12
C VAL A 294 2.23 5.05 24.07
N VAL A 295 2.34 4.13 23.10
CA VAL A 295 3.30 4.23 22.00
C VAL A 295 3.06 5.48 21.17
N LEU A 296 1.83 5.68 20.69
CA LEU A 296 1.50 6.83 19.84
C LEU A 296 1.67 8.16 20.59
N LYS A 297 1.33 8.22 21.88
CA LYS A 297 1.57 9.41 22.72
C LYS A 297 3.06 9.69 22.88
N THR A 298 3.87 8.65 23.09
CA THR A 298 5.30 8.77 23.36
C THR A 298 6.10 9.18 22.12
N ILE A 299 5.73 8.66 20.95
CA ILE A 299 6.49 8.88 19.70
C ILE A 299 6.18 10.22 19.04
N ALA A 300 4.94 10.73 19.20
CA ALA A 300 4.45 11.95 18.54
C ALA A 300 5.33 13.20 18.76
N PRO A 301 5.93 13.47 19.94
CA PRO A 301 6.84 14.61 20.08
C PRO A 301 8.25 14.38 19.51
N ILE A 302 8.60 13.16 19.07
CA ILE A 302 9.96 12.77 18.64
C ILE A 302 10.07 12.74 17.11
N TYR A 303 9.03 12.21 16.44
CA TYR A 303 8.97 12.03 14.99
C TYR A 303 7.71 12.69 14.41
N GLN A 304 7.80 13.15 13.16
CA GLN A 304 6.72 13.81 12.44
C GLN A 304 5.82 12.82 11.69
N MET A 305 6.38 11.68 11.27
CA MET A 305 5.66 10.59 10.60
C MET A 305 6.13 9.24 11.13
N THR A 306 5.23 8.27 11.19
CA THR A 306 5.53 6.90 11.58
C THR A 306 4.93 5.92 10.57
N PHE A 307 5.59 4.78 10.34
CA PHE A 307 5.26 3.87 9.26
C PHE A 307 4.93 2.47 9.79
N TYR A 308 3.88 1.86 9.25
CA TYR A 308 3.47 0.49 9.56
C TYR A 308 3.00 -0.25 8.30
N GLN A 309 3.08 -1.57 8.33
CA GLN A 309 2.58 -2.47 7.29
C GLN A 309 1.06 -2.59 7.43
N ALA A 310 0.32 -2.20 6.39
CA ALA A 310 -1.13 -2.24 6.42
C ALA A 310 -1.63 -3.53 5.77
N TRP A 311 -2.28 -4.39 6.56
CA TRP A 311 -2.87 -5.65 6.07
C TRP A 311 -4.38 -5.65 6.27
N GLY A 312 -5.13 -5.81 5.17
CA GLY A 312 -6.59 -5.81 5.22
C GLY A 312 -7.21 -4.44 5.50
N GLU A 313 -6.48 -3.36 5.19
CA GLU A 313 -6.91 -1.96 5.30
C GLU A 313 -6.86 -1.28 3.93
N TYR A 314 -7.41 -0.06 3.80
CA TYR A 314 -7.20 0.78 2.62
C TYR A 314 -5.69 0.90 2.34
N SER A 315 -5.23 0.54 1.16
CA SER A 315 -3.79 0.38 0.90
C SER A 315 -3.02 1.70 0.80
N GLN A 316 -3.69 2.80 0.44
CA GLN A 316 -3.06 4.08 0.14
C GLN A 316 -3.38 5.19 1.15
N ASN A 317 -2.51 6.19 1.21
CA ASN A 317 -2.59 7.30 2.16
C ASN A 317 -3.34 8.48 1.54
N SER A 318 -4.21 9.12 2.32
CA SER A 318 -4.91 10.36 1.95
C SER A 318 -4.53 11.50 2.92
N PRO A 319 -4.78 12.77 2.55
CA PRO A 319 -4.63 13.89 3.47
C PRO A 319 -5.56 13.71 4.67
N ASN A 320 -4.97 13.52 5.86
CA ASN A 320 -5.73 13.19 7.07
C ASN A 320 -5.11 13.76 8.36
N ASN A 321 -3.95 14.42 8.25
CA ASN A 321 -3.20 14.98 9.37
C ASN A 321 -2.92 13.98 10.52
N LYS A 322 -2.73 12.70 10.19
CA LYS A 322 -2.28 11.66 11.12
C LYS A 322 -0.79 11.41 10.95
N ILE A 323 -0.14 11.02 12.06
CA ILE A 323 1.27 10.64 12.07
C ILE A 323 1.51 9.26 11.43
N LEU A 324 0.52 8.35 11.50
CA LEU A 324 0.63 6.99 10.99
C LEU A 324 0.44 6.94 9.47
N VAL A 325 1.43 6.38 8.80
CA VAL A 325 1.51 6.18 7.35
C VAL A 325 1.50 4.70 7.04
N LYS A 326 0.60 4.30 6.16
CA LYS A 326 0.42 2.92 5.72
C LYS A 326 1.43 2.57 4.65
N ARG A 327 1.96 1.35 4.71
CA ARG A 327 2.85 0.76 3.71
C ARG A 327 2.25 -0.50 3.14
N ILE A 328 2.41 -0.66 1.83
CA ILE A 328 2.18 -1.89 1.08
C ILE A 328 3.50 -2.64 1.10
N GLU A 329 3.56 -3.72 1.87
CA GLU A 329 4.68 -4.66 1.82
C GLU A 329 4.62 -5.45 0.52
N VAL A 330 5.69 -5.38 -0.26
CA VAL A 330 5.75 -6.08 -1.54
C VAL A 330 6.13 -7.53 -1.27
N ASP A 331 5.19 -8.42 -1.56
CA ASP A 331 5.39 -9.86 -1.39
C ASP A 331 6.47 -10.39 -2.34
N LYS A 332 7.27 -11.33 -1.84
CA LYS A 332 8.34 -12.01 -2.58
C LYS A 332 7.92 -12.62 -3.92
N ASP A 333 6.65 -13.01 -4.07
CA ASP A 333 6.13 -13.68 -5.27
C ASP A 333 5.53 -12.69 -6.27
N TRP A 334 5.47 -11.39 -5.95
CA TRP A 334 4.93 -10.39 -6.86
C TRP A 334 5.89 -10.13 -8.02
N ASN A 335 5.42 -10.39 -9.25
CA ASN A 335 6.06 -9.85 -10.44
C ASN A 335 5.62 -8.40 -10.69
N ALA A 336 6.15 -7.80 -11.76
CA ALA A 336 5.83 -6.42 -12.13
C ALA A 336 4.34 -6.16 -12.41
N GLN A 337 3.64 -7.13 -13.02
CA GLN A 337 2.21 -7.01 -13.31
C GLN A 337 1.41 -7.01 -12.01
N LYS A 338 1.69 -7.94 -11.10
CA LYS A 338 0.98 -8.03 -9.82
C LYS A 338 1.15 -6.77 -8.98
N LEU A 339 2.36 -6.18 -8.95
CA LEU A 339 2.60 -4.92 -8.26
C LEU A 339 1.74 -3.79 -8.85
N LEU A 340 1.67 -3.68 -10.18
CA LEU A 340 0.83 -2.68 -10.85
C LEU A 340 -0.66 -2.90 -10.57
N GLU A 341 -1.13 -4.15 -10.56
CA GLU A 341 -2.51 -4.49 -10.21
C GLU A 341 -2.85 -4.01 -8.80
N VAL A 342 -2.00 -4.30 -7.81
CA VAL A 342 -2.22 -3.90 -6.41
C VAL A 342 -2.23 -2.37 -6.26
N ILE A 343 -1.26 -1.68 -6.87
CA ILE A 343 -1.20 -0.22 -6.74
C ILE A 343 -2.37 0.44 -7.48
N ASN A 344 -2.73 -0.04 -8.68
CA ASN A 344 -3.83 0.54 -9.44
C ASN A 344 -5.19 0.27 -8.80
N SER A 345 -5.39 -0.91 -8.19
CA SER A 345 -6.65 -1.25 -7.53
C SER A 345 -6.90 -0.42 -6.26
N GLY A 346 -5.83 0.05 -5.59
CA GLY A 346 -5.93 0.97 -4.46
C GLY A 346 -6.09 2.45 -4.83
N ARG A 347 -6.06 2.83 -6.11
CA ARG A 347 -6.27 4.22 -6.54
C ARG A 347 -7.69 4.66 -6.28
N GLU A 348 -7.88 5.97 -6.20
CA GLU A 348 -9.20 6.55 -5.99
C GLU A 348 -10.14 6.19 -7.14
N LYS A 349 -11.35 5.76 -6.78
CA LYS A 349 -12.39 5.36 -7.72
C LYS A 349 -13.42 6.48 -7.88
N ASP A 350 -13.91 6.64 -9.10
CA ASP A 350 -15.06 7.50 -9.37
C ASP A 350 -16.31 6.99 -8.64
N ILE A 351 -17.15 7.91 -8.17
CA ILE A 351 -18.35 7.55 -7.42
C ILE A 351 -19.43 6.90 -8.29
N THR A 352 -19.47 7.22 -9.59
CA THR A 352 -20.23 6.44 -10.57
C THR A 352 -19.41 5.20 -10.88
N TYR A 353 -19.74 4.10 -10.20
CA TYR A 353 -18.93 2.89 -10.21
C TYR A 353 -19.79 1.65 -10.45
N THR A 354 -19.29 0.74 -11.27
CA THR A 354 -19.89 -0.57 -11.47
C THR A 354 -18.81 -1.64 -11.44
N ASP A 355 -19.15 -2.81 -10.90
CA ASP A 355 -18.25 -3.96 -10.90
C ASP A 355 -19.07 -5.21 -11.22
N ASN A 356 -18.61 -5.93 -12.24
CA ASN A 356 -19.12 -7.25 -12.62
C ASN A 356 -18.11 -8.37 -12.29
N PHE A 357 -17.02 -8.02 -11.60
CA PHE A 357 -16.00 -8.93 -11.11
C PHE A 357 -15.30 -9.75 -12.21
N GLU A 358 -15.14 -9.20 -13.41
CA GLU A 358 -14.28 -9.77 -14.46
C GLU A 358 -12.80 -9.80 -14.05
N GLN A 359 -12.39 -8.87 -13.18
CA GLN A 359 -11.06 -8.79 -12.60
C GLN A 359 -11.16 -8.30 -11.15
N ASP A 360 -10.10 -8.49 -10.37
CA ASP A 360 -10.02 -7.91 -9.03
C ASP A 360 -9.78 -6.40 -9.11
N SER A 361 -10.85 -5.63 -8.86
CA SER A 361 -10.84 -4.17 -8.85
C SER A 361 -10.42 -3.56 -7.50
N GLY A 362 -9.92 -4.37 -6.56
CA GLY A 362 -9.44 -3.92 -5.24
C GLY A 362 -10.39 -4.27 -4.11
N TRP A 363 -10.96 -5.48 -4.12
CA TRP A 363 -11.79 -5.97 -3.03
C TRP A 363 -10.91 -6.54 -1.91
N VAL A 364 -10.82 -5.80 -0.81
CA VAL A 364 -9.94 -6.15 0.31
C VAL A 364 -10.71 -6.94 1.36
N THR A 365 -10.24 -8.16 1.62
CA THR A 365 -10.79 -9.02 2.67
C THR A 365 -10.21 -8.62 4.02
N ARG A 366 -11.07 -8.18 4.94
CA ARG A 366 -10.66 -7.85 6.30
C ARG A 366 -10.58 -9.09 7.19
N TRP A 367 -11.54 -9.98 7.06
CA TRP A 367 -11.58 -11.31 7.69
C TRP A 367 -12.63 -12.19 6.98
N GLY A 368 -12.51 -13.51 7.14
CA GLY A 368 -13.25 -14.48 6.33
C GLY A 368 -12.48 -14.83 5.05
N GLU A 369 -13.18 -15.30 4.02
CA GLU A 369 -12.58 -15.66 2.74
C GLU A 369 -13.38 -15.05 1.59
N THR A 370 -12.67 -14.59 0.57
CA THR A 370 -13.27 -14.13 -0.68
C THR A 370 -12.57 -14.73 -1.88
N LEU A 371 -13.30 -14.83 -2.99
CA LEU A 371 -12.79 -15.28 -4.27
C LEU A 371 -13.51 -14.53 -5.38
N ILE A 372 -12.74 -13.93 -6.29
CA ILE A 372 -13.26 -13.40 -7.55
C ILE A 372 -12.97 -14.45 -8.63
N ASP A 373 -14.03 -15.00 -9.21
CA ASP A 373 -13.95 -16.01 -10.26
C ASP A 373 -15.26 -16.02 -11.04
N ASN A 374 -15.22 -16.34 -12.33
CA ASN A 374 -16.42 -16.47 -13.18
C ASN A 374 -17.39 -15.26 -13.10
N ASN A 375 -16.86 -14.03 -13.11
CA ASN A 375 -17.63 -12.78 -13.05
C ASN A 375 -18.55 -12.68 -11.82
N LYS A 376 -18.04 -13.13 -10.67
CA LYS A 376 -18.69 -12.96 -9.38
C LYS A 376 -17.67 -12.81 -8.26
N LEU A 377 -18.07 -12.09 -7.22
CA LEU A 377 -17.39 -12.08 -5.93
C LEU A 377 -18.11 -13.06 -4.99
N GLN A 378 -17.43 -14.14 -4.64
CA GLN A 378 -17.85 -15.06 -3.59
C GLN A 378 -17.29 -14.59 -2.25
N ILE A 379 -18.12 -14.61 -1.22
CA ILE A 379 -17.76 -14.25 0.15
C ILE A 379 -18.25 -15.37 1.06
N LYS A 380 -17.37 -15.92 1.90
CA LYS A 380 -17.73 -17.01 2.82
C LYS A 380 -17.01 -16.89 4.17
N SER A 381 -17.67 -17.40 5.21
CA SER A 381 -17.03 -17.68 6.49
C SER A 381 -16.03 -18.82 6.39
N THR A 382 -15.05 -18.85 7.27
CA THR A 382 -14.10 -19.95 7.43
C THR A 382 -14.53 -20.89 8.55
N GLU A 383 -13.78 -21.96 8.78
CA GLU A 383 -13.96 -22.85 9.95
C GLU A 383 -13.78 -22.12 11.31
N PHE A 384 -13.10 -20.98 11.31
CA PHE A 384 -12.83 -20.18 12.51
C PHE A 384 -13.67 -18.90 12.59
N SER A 385 -14.54 -18.62 11.62
CA SER A 385 -15.34 -17.39 11.59
C SER A 385 -16.83 -17.67 11.44
N SER A 386 -17.64 -16.77 12.01
CA SER A 386 -19.10 -16.75 11.86
C SER A 386 -19.56 -15.93 10.64
N GLY A 387 -18.62 -15.42 9.84
CA GLY A 387 -18.91 -14.48 8.77
C GLY A 387 -17.69 -14.11 7.93
N ALA A 388 -17.83 -13.05 7.15
CA ALA A 388 -16.73 -12.36 6.50
C ALA A 388 -17.03 -10.85 6.40
N LEU A 389 -15.99 -10.03 6.25
CA LEU A 389 -16.07 -8.61 5.91
C LEU A 389 -15.09 -8.31 4.78
N VAL A 390 -15.62 -7.69 3.72
CA VAL A 390 -14.86 -7.21 2.57
C VAL A 390 -15.27 -5.78 2.26
N PHE A 391 -14.35 -4.96 1.79
CA PHE A 391 -14.61 -3.59 1.35
C PHE A 391 -13.85 -3.28 0.07
N LEU A 392 -14.29 -2.24 -0.63
CA LEU A 392 -13.66 -1.80 -1.87
C LEU A 392 -12.60 -0.72 -1.59
N ASP A 393 -11.34 -0.99 -1.89
CA ASP A 393 -10.23 -0.04 -1.73
C ASP A 393 -10.42 1.19 -2.63
N GLY A 394 -9.83 2.33 -2.28
CA GLY A 394 -9.91 3.56 -3.09
C GLY A 394 -11.25 4.30 -3.05
N THR A 395 -12.16 3.93 -2.14
CA THR A 395 -13.53 4.51 -2.05
C THR A 395 -13.74 5.42 -0.82
N GLN A 396 -12.67 5.69 -0.06
CA GLN A 396 -12.74 6.36 1.24
C GLN A 396 -13.27 7.81 1.23
N HIS A 397 -13.31 8.47 0.07
CA HIS A 397 -13.78 9.85 -0.06
C HIS A 397 -15.24 9.96 -0.55
N TRP A 398 -15.90 8.84 -0.86
CA TRP A 398 -17.27 8.86 -1.35
C TRP A 398 -18.23 9.43 -0.31
N THR A 399 -19.18 10.24 -0.79
CA THR A 399 -20.28 10.81 -0.01
C THR A 399 -21.54 10.86 -0.86
N ASN A 400 -22.71 10.85 -0.22
CA ASN A 400 -23.99 11.04 -0.90
C ASN A 400 -24.19 10.10 -2.12
N TYR A 401 -24.34 8.80 -1.87
CA TYR A 401 -24.47 7.79 -2.93
C TYR A 401 -25.56 6.76 -2.64
N GLN A 402 -26.04 6.14 -3.71
CA GLN A 402 -26.81 4.91 -3.70
C GLN A 402 -25.88 3.76 -4.09
N PHE A 403 -25.78 2.74 -3.25
CA PHE A 403 -25.04 1.50 -3.52
C PHE A 403 -26.04 0.34 -3.62
N ASN A 404 -26.10 -0.30 -4.79
CA ASN A 404 -26.90 -1.49 -5.06
C ASN A 404 -26.01 -2.68 -5.37
N ALA A 405 -26.47 -3.87 -5.00
CA ALA A 405 -25.80 -5.13 -5.26
C ALA A 405 -26.80 -6.23 -5.61
N GLU A 406 -26.50 -6.99 -6.66
CA GLU A 406 -27.20 -8.23 -7.00
C GLU A 406 -26.56 -9.39 -6.23
N VAL A 407 -27.24 -9.84 -5.17
CA VAL A 407 -26.71 -10.83 -4.22
C VAL A 407 -27.51 -12.12 -4.30
N HIS A 408 -26.82 -13.24 -4.49
CA HIS A 408 -27.35 -14.59 -4.35
C HIS A 408 -26.91 -15.17 -3.00
N ALA A 409 -27.87 -15.40 -2.10
CA ALA A 409 -27.56 -15.91 -0.77
C ALA A 409 -27.56 -17.44 -0.75
N ILE A 410 -26.40 -18.06 -0.55
CA ILE A 410 -26.28 -19.52 -0.51
C ILE A 410 -26.68 -20.03 0.88
N LYS A 411 -26.05 -19.51 1.94
CA LYS A 411 -26.34 -19.83 3.35
C LYS A 411 -26.02 -18.65 4.27
N GLY A 412 -26.60 -18.65 5.47
CA GLY A 412 -26.35 -17.66 6.52
C GLY A 412 -27.61 -16.94 7.02
N GLU A 413 -27.54 -16.32 8.19
CA GLU A 413 -28.67 -15.61 8.80
C GLU A 413 -28.82 -14.16 8.30
N SER A 414 -27.72 -13.52 7.90
CA SER A 414 -27.74 -12.12 7.47
C SER A 414 -26.69 -11.74 6.41
N ILE A 415 -27.11 -10.82 5.55
CA ILE A 415 -26.28 -10.12 4.56
C ILE A 415 -26.30 -8.65 4.92
N THR A 416 -25.14 -8.01 4.86
CA THR A 416 -24.95 -6.63 5.27
C THR A 416 -24.30 -5.87 4.14
N LEU A 417 -24.95 -4.82 3.67
CA LEU A 417 -24.31 -3.80 2.83
C LEU A 417 -23.69 -2.76 3.76
N VAL A 418 -22.39 -2.54 3.61
CA VAL A 418 -21.60 -1.59 4.36
C VAL A 418 -21.51 -0.29 3.56
N ALA A 419 -21.68 0.84 4.23
CA ALA A 419 -21.51 2.18 3.68
C ALA A 419 -20.72 3.06 4.66
N ASN A 420 -20.20 4.18 4.16
CA ASN A 420 -19.34 5.09 4.92
C ASN A 420 -18.21 4.33 5.66
N TYR A 421 -17.67 3.28 5.03
CA TYR A 421 -16.60 2.46 5.60
C TYR A 421 -15.32 3.30 5.75
N LYS A 422 -14.77 3.33 6.96
CA LYS A 422 -13.48 3.95 7.26
C LYS A 422 -12.46 2.91 7.69
N ASP A 423 -12.90 2.01 8.56
CA ASP A 423 -12.16 0.87 9.07
C ASP A 423 -13.18 -0.14 9.66
N GLU A 424 -12.71 -1.29 10.14
CA GLU A 424 -13.57 -2.33 10.71
C GLU A 424 -14.30 -1.93 12.01
N LEU A 425 -13.87 -0.82 12.63
CA LEU A 425 -14.43 -0.30 13.86
C LEU A 425 -15.36 0.89 13.60
N ASN A 426 -15.44 1.40 12.37
CA ASN A 426 -16.15 2.62 12.01
C ASN A 426 -16.80 2.52 10.62
N TYR A 427 -18.09 2.17 10.60
CA TYR A 427 -18.91 2.13 9.38
C TYR A 427 -20.41 2.16 9.68
N ASP A 428 -21.19 2.52 8.67
CA ASP A 428 -22.64 2.39 8.66
C ASP A 428 -23.06 1.15 7.88
N SER A 429 -24.25 0.61 8.15
CA SER A 429 -24.69 -0.59 7.45
C SER A 429 -26.18 -0.80 7.41
N CYS A 430 -26.59 -1.53 6.37
CA CYS A 430 -27.91 -2.10 6.20
C CYS A 430 -27.81 -3.61 6.37
N VAL A 431 -28.39 -4.13 7.45
CA VAL A 431 -28.40 -5.58 7.73
C VAL A 431 -29.74 -6.14 7.29
N PHE A 432 -29.69 -7.03 6.31
CA PHE A 432 -30.79 -7.82 5.79
C PHE A 432 -30.73 -9.21 6.42
N SER A 433 -31.66 -9.51 7.33
CA SER A 433 -31.75 -10.79 8.03
C SER A 433 -33.05 -11.50 7.70
N THR A 434 -33.08 -12.82 7.86
CA THR A 434 -34.28 -13.64 7.67
C THR A 434 -35.47 -13.21 8.53
N LYS A 435 -35.24 -12.39 9.57
CA LYS A 435 -36.26 -11.95 10.55
C LYS A 435 -36.53 -10.44 10.54
N TYR A 436 -35.62 -9.65 10.01
CA TYR A 436 -35.66 -8.19 10.10
C TYR A 436 -34.77 -7.52 9.06
N VAL A 437 -35.06 -6.25 8.79
CA VAL A 437 -34.12 -5.32 8.16
C VAL A 437 -33.84 -4.19 9.14
N LYS A 438 -32.56 -3.85 9.33
CA LYS A 438 -32.15 -2.78 10.25
C LYS A 438 -31.04 -1.93 9.67
N ILE A 439 -30.96 -0.70 10.17
CA ILE A 439 -29.80 0.17 10.01
C ILE A 439 -29.04 0.13 11.33
N GLU A 440 -27.75 -0.14 11.26
CA GLU A 440 -26.84 -0.06 12.39
C GLU A 440 -25.55 0.64 12.03
N GLN A 441 -24.91 1.15 13.07
CA GLN A 441 -23.71 1.94 13.02
C GLN A 441 -22.69 1.33 13.98
N ILE A 442 -21.45 1.24 13.52
CA ILE A 442 -20.33 0.75 14.31
C ILE A 442 -19.43 1.96 14.53
N ILE A 443 -19.20 2.32 15.80
CA ILE A 443 -18.32 3.44 16.20
C ILE A 443 -17.34 2.91 17.22
N ASN A 444 -16.05 2.97 16.91
CA ASN A 444 -14.99 2.39 17.73
C ASN A 444 -15.32 0.94 18.16
N GLY A 445 -15.84 0.14 17.22
CA GLY A 445 -16.27 -1.24 17.45
C GLY A 445 -17.60 -1.40 18.20
N THR A 446 -18.17 -0.31 18.72
CA THR A 446 -19.45 -0.35 19.44
C THR A 446 -20.61 -0.27 18.45
N LYS A 447 -21.46 -1.29 18.49
CA LYS A 447 -22.66 -1.41 17.65
C LYS A 447 -23.83 -0.60 18.21
N LYS A 448 -24.43 0.25 17.39
CA LYS A 448 -25.64 1.02 17.69
C LYS A 448 -26.71 0.78 16.63
N ILE A 449 -27.88 0.28 17.04
CA ILE A 449 -29.03 0.10 16.15
C ILE A 449 -29.78 1.43 16.05
N LEU A 450 -30.01 1.91 14.82
CA LEU A 450 -30.70 3.18 14.57
C LEU A 450 -32.18 2.99 14.26
N VAL A 451 -32.53 1.93 13.53
CA VAL A 451 -33.91 1.54 13.24
C VAL A 451 -33.96 0.06 12.90
N LEU A 452 -35.06 -0.59 13.25
CA LEU A 452 -35.29 -2.00 12.94
C LEU A 452 -36.76 -2.19 12.54
N ARG A 453 -36.98 -2.88 11.43
CA ARG A 453 -38.29 -3.35 11.01
C ARG A 453 -38.32 -4.87 11.04
N LYS A 454 -39.23 -5.42 11.84
CA LYS A 454 -39.47 -6.87 11.89
C LYS A 454 -40.28 -7.31 10.67
N GLY A 455 -40.01 -8.51 10.20
CA GLY A 455 -40.68 -9.13 9.05
C GLY A 455 -39.74 -10.11 8.38
N ALA A 456 -40.25 -11.31 8.05
CA ALA A 456 -39.42 -12.30 7.38
C ALA A 456 -39.24 -11.93 5.91
N SER A 457 -38.00 -11.65 5.51
CA SER A 457 -37.59 -11.60 4.11
C SER A 457 -36.67 -12.80 3.86
N THR A 458 -37.19 -13.87 3.27
CA THR A 458 -36.37 -15.01 2.83
C THR A 458 -35.54 -14.58 1.62
N PHE A 459 -34.23 -14.49 1.82
CA PHE A 459 -33.24 -14.30 0.75
C PHE A 459 -32.39 -15.54 0.49
N ILE A 460 -32.32 -16.50 1.43
CA ILE A 460 -31.59 -17.77 1.24
C ILE A 460 -32.14 -18.52 0.03
N GLY A 461 -31.24 -18.99 -0.84
CA GLY A 461 -31.53 -19.70 -2.07
C GLY A 461 -32.07 -18.81 -3.20
N ALA A 462 -32.06 -17.49 -3.04
CA ALA A 462 -32.61 -16.58 -4.02
C ALA A 462 -31.69 -15.40 -4.31
N THR A 463 -31.75 -14.91 -5.55
CA THR A 463 -31.10 -13.66 -5.93
C THR A 463 -31.99 -12.48 -5.58
N ARG A 464 -31.39 -11.45 -4.96
CA ARG A 464 -32.06 -10.21 -4.57
C ARG A 464 -31.16 -9.03 -4.90
N GLU A 465 -31.79 -7.94 -5.33
CA GLU A 465 -31.14 -6.64 -5.38
C GLU A 465 -31.27 -5.98 -4.01
N LEU A 466 -30.15 -5.77 -3.34
CA LEU A 466 -30.08 -5.11 -2.04
C LEU A 466 -29.47 -3.73 -2.24
N GLY A 467 -29.98 -2.73 -1.52
CA GLY A 467 -29.47 -1.36 -1.62
C GLY A 467 -29.27 -0.68 -0.28
N ILE A 468 -28.24 0.15 -0.20
CA ILE A 468 -28.02 1.13 0.86
C ILE A 468 -27.81 2.50 0.22
N SER A 469 -28.45 3.52 0.77
CA SER A 469 -28.20 4.91 0.38
C SER A 469 -27.68 5.71 1.56
N THR A 470 -26.78 6.65 1.28
CA THR A 470 -26.36 7.72 2.19
C THR A 470 -26.67 9.03 1.49
N ASN A 471 -27.51 9.88 2.07
CA ASN A 471 -27.83 11.20 1.52
C ASN A 471 -27.97 12.22 2.66
N ASN A 472 -27.03 13.16 2.78
CA ASN A 472 -27.01 14.17 3.84
C ASN A 472 -27.22 13.58 5.24
N ASN A 473 -26.42 12.56 5.57
CA ASN A 473 -26.51 11.80 6.82
C ASN A 473 -27.87 11.10 7.02
N GLN A 474 -28.61 10.82 5.96
CA GLN A 474 -29.75 9.92 6.02
C GLN A 474 -29.40 8.60 5.37
N LEU A 475 -29.60 7.52 6.11
CA LEU A 475 -29.41 6.16 5.63
C LEU A 475 -30.75 5.55 5.23
N SER A 476 -30.74 4.74 4.18
CA SER A 476 -31.90 3.91 3.80
C SER A 476 -31.49 2.55 3.31
N CYS A 477 -32.24 1.50 3.70
CA CYS A 477 -32.09 0.16 3.15
C CYS A 477 -33.22 -0.14 2.18
N SER A 478 -32.90 -0.67 1.00
CA SER A 478 -33.88 -1.08 -0.02
C SER A 478 -33.72 -2.53 -0.44
N ILE A 479 -34.82 -3.12 -0.90
CA ILE A 479 -34.85 -4.39 -1.63
C ILE A 479 -35.53 -4.12 -2.96
N GLY A 480 -34.79 -4.31 -4.06
CA GLY A 480 -35.13 -3.72 -5.36
C GLY A 480 -35.39 -2.22 -5.21
N ASN A 481 -36.48 -1.75 -5.82
CA ASN A 481 -36.88 -0.34 -5.77
C ASN A 481 -37.63 0.08 -4.49
N THR A 482 -37.84 -0.84 -3.53
CA THR A 482 -38.64 -0.55 -2.33
C THR A 482 -37.76 -0.26 -1.13
N ILE A 483 -37.93 0.92 -0.53
CA ILE A 483 -37.23 1.28 0.71
C ILE A 483 -37.94 0.64 1.90
N ILE A 484 -37.20 -0.15 2.68
CA ILE A 484 -37.73 -0.94 3.79
C ILE A 484 -37.67 -0.17 5.11
N VAL A 485 -36.55 0.51 5.35
CA VAL A 485 -36.27 1.32 6.54
C VAL A 485 -35.41 2.53 6.17
N LYS A 486 -35.59 3.62 6.92
CA LYS A 486 -34.78 4.84 6.86
C LYS A 486 -34.46 5.32 8.26
N SER A 487 -33.28 5.90 8.47
CA SER A 487 -32.94 6.57 9.72
C SER A 487 -31.87 7.63 9.48
N LYS A 488 -31.80 8.61 10.37
CA LYS A 488 -30.71 9.59 10.41
C LYS A 488 -29.82 9.24 11.59
N PRO A 489 -28.54 8.91 11.39
CA PRO A 489 -27.60 8.81 12.48
C PRO A 489 -27.50 10.16 13.21
N PRO A 490 -27.08 10.17 14.49
CA PRO A 490 -27.01 11.38 15.31
C PRO A 490 -25.86 12.33 14.93
N TYR A 491 -25.26 12.19 13.74
CA TYR A 491 -24.08 12.95 13.34
C TYR A 491 -24.38 14.44 13.10
N THR A 492 -23.52 15.29 13.63
CA THR A 492 -23.41 16.72 13.26
C THR A 492 -22.50 16.96 12.05
N VAL A 493 -21.68 15.96 11.66
CA VAL A 493 -20.69 16.04 10.57
C VAL A 493 -21.10 15.13 9.40
N LYS A 494 -20.88 15.57 8.17
CA LYS A 494 -21.17 14.79 6.95
C LYS A 494 -20.39 13.46 6.96
N SER A 495 -21.07 12.33 6.81
CA SER A 495 -20.40 11.03 6.70
C SER A 495 -19.78 10.83 5.31
N SER A 496 -18.59 10.23 5.30
CA SER A 496 -17.86 9.80 4.10
C SER A 496 -17.23 8.44 4.36
N GLY A 497 -17.01 7.69 3.29
CA GLY A 497 -16.33 6.40 3.34
C GLY A 497 -16.89 5.42 2.32
N GLY A 498 -16.17 4.32 2.19
CA GLY A 498 -16.40 3.35 1.14
C GLY A 498 -17.58 2.43 1.34
N ILE A 499 -17.66 1.48 0.42
CA ILE A 499 -18.66 0.41 0.41
C ILE A 499 -18.02 -0.93 0.77
N GLY A 500 -18.86 -1.87 1.16
CA GLY A 500 -18.42 -3.23 1.40
C GLY A 500 -19.59 -4.17 1.66
N PHE A 501 -19.23 -5.42 1.96
CA PHE A 501 -20.16 -6.47 2.31
C PHE A 501 -19.72 -7.14 3.59
N LYS A 502 -20.71 -7.51 4.40
CA LYS A 502 -20.51 -8.40 5.53
C LYS A 502 -21.57 -9.47 5.55
N ILE A 503 -21.17 -10.69 5.88
CA ILE A 503 -22.09 -11.81 6.09
C ILE A 503 -21.93 -12.33 7.51
N TRP A 504 -22.98 -12.93 8.03
CA TRP A 504 -22.96 -13.50 9.38
C TRP A 504 -23.99 -14.61 9.57
N ASP A 505 -23.59 -15.64 10.31
CA ASP A 505 -24.43 -16.71 10.84
C ASP A 505 -23.99 -17.06 12.28
N PRO A 506 -24.90 -17.47 13.18
CA PRO A 506 -24.52 -17.91 14.52
C PRO A 506 -23.63 -19.16 14.52
N ILE A 507 -23.65 -19.97 13.45
CA ILE A 507 -22.83 -21.16 13.30
C ILE A 507 -21.57 -20.82 12.49
N LEU A 508 -20.41 -21.27 12.97
CA LEU A 508 -19.14 -21.13 12.23
C LEU A 508 -19.23 -21.82 10.87
N ASN A 509 -18.54 -21.28 9.86
CA ASN A 509 -18.52 -21.83 8.50
C ASN A 509 -19.91 -21.98 7.83
N ASN A 510 -20.92 -21.24 8.29
CA ASN A 510 -22.30 -21.38 7.83
C ASN A 510 -22.86 -20.12 7.13
N SER A 511 -21.99 -19.23 6.65
CA SER A 511 -22.41 -18.06 5.86
C SER A 511 -21.65 -18.01 4.53
N GLU A 512 -22.40 -17.80 3.44
CA GLU A 512 -21.84 -17.74 2.09
C GLU A 512 -22.80 -17.04 1.13
N ILE A 513 -22.26 -16.13 0.32
CA ILE A 513 -22.99 -15.41 -0.72
C ILE A 513 -22.15 -15.30 -2.00
N GLU A 514 -22.85 -15.07 -3.10
CA GLU A 514 -22.26 -14.65 -4.37
C GLU A 514 -22.84 -13.30 -4.77
N ILE A 515 -21.98 -12.39 -5.23
CA ILE A 515 -22.37 -11.09 -5.75
C ILE A 515 -22.02 -11.07 -7.23
N LYS A 516 -23.01 -10.78 -8.08
CA LYS A 516 -22.84 -10.79 -9.53
C LYS A 516 -22.51 -9.43 -10.10
N ASN A 517 -23.18 -8.40 -9.58
CA ASN A 517 -23.02 -7.03 -10.04
C ASN A 517 -23.18 -6.08 -8.87
N ILE A 518 -22.43 -4.98 -8.91
CA ILE A 518 -22.70 -3.81 -8.10
C ILE A 518 -22.80 -2.54 -8.94
N SER A 519 -23.56 -1.57 -8.44
CA SER A 519 -23.63 -0.23 -8.99
C SER A 519 -23.65 0.81 -7.87
N VAL A 520 -22.87 1.86 -8.02
CA VAL A 520 -22.85 3.02 -7.15
C VAL A 520 -23.14 4.25 -7.99
N GLU A 521 -24.11 5.04 -7.55
CA GLU A 521 -24.52 6.26 -8.23
C GLU A 521 -24.52 7.44 -7.25
N PRO A 522 -24.01 8.62 -7.65
CA PRO A 522 -24.09 9.82 -6.84
C PRO A 522 -25.54 10.25 -6.67
N ILE A 523 -25.91 10.65 -5.46
CA ILE A 523 -27.17 11.31 -5.17
C ILE A 523 -26.92 12.81 -5.27
N THR A 524 -27.20 13.37 -6.44
CA THR A 524 -27.18 14.82 -6.66
C THR A 524 -28.25 15.50 -5.82
N LEU A 525 -27.84 16.61 -5.19
CA LEU A 525 -28.70 17.46 -4.36
C LEU A 525 -29.70 18.27 -5.19
#